data_AF-A0A9D2S3C1-F1
#
_entry.id   AF-A0A9D2S3C1-F1
#
_cell.length_a   1.000
_cell.length_b   1.000
_cell.length_c   1.000
_cell.angle_alpha   90.00
_cell.angle_beta   90.00
_cell.angle_gamma   90.00
#
_symmetry.space_group_name_H-M   'P 1'
#
loop_
_entity.id
_entity.type
_entity.pdbx_description
1 polymer ?
#
loop_
_entity_poly.entity_id
_entity_poly.type
_entity_poly.pdbx_seq_one_letter_code
_entity_poly.pdbx_strand_id
1 'polypeptide(L)' 'MTISPKNWPLKAGAFSLLAATALAGVDQALKIWATAALQPVGSAQLLPGFIELRYVLNDGMAFSMLSGQRWLLLGGTGL' A
#
# COMPACT_ATOMS: atom_id res chain seq x y z
N MET A 1 38.02 -29.32 7.42
CA MET A 1 37.53 -27.98 7.06
C MET A 1 36.01 -28.08 6.96
N THR A 2 35.29 -27.71 8.02
CA THR A 2 33.83 -27.82 8.09
C THR A 2 33.24 -26.48 7.68
N ILE A 3 32.56 -26.41 6.54
CA ILE A 3 31.93 -25.18 6.06
C ILE A 3 30.69 -24.93 6.93
N SER A 4 30.68 -23.84 7.69
CA SER A 4 29.49 -23.43 8.45
C SER A 4 28.38 -23.00 7.49
N PRO A 5 27.14 -23.50 7.64
CA PRO A 5 26.06 -23.19 6.71
C PRO A 5 25.73 -21.70 6.71
N LYS A 6 25.73 -21.07 5.52
CA LYS A 6 25.44 -19.65 5.34
C LYS A 6 23.94 -19.38 5.48
N ASN A 7 23.51 -18.87 6.64
CA ASN A 7 22.11 -18.57 6.99
C ASN A 7 21.62 -17.17 6.56
N TRP A 8 22.46 -16.42 5.83
CA TRP A 8 22.12 -15.10 5.26
C TRP A 8 20.75 -15.03 4.54
N PRO A 9 20.36 -15.97 3.66
CA PRO A 9 19.08 -15.87 2.94
C PRO A 9 17.86 -15.95 3.86
N LEU A 10 17.95 -16.72 4.96
CA LEU A 10 16.84 -16.84 5.93
C LEU A 10 16.65 -15.54 6.72
N LYS A 11 17.75 -14.90 7.14
CA LYS A 11 17.70 -13.62 7.87
C LYS A 11 17.18 -12.49 6.99
N ALA A 12 17.64 -12.43 5.74
CA ALA A 12 17.16 -11.46 4.76
C ALA A 12 15.67 -11.67 4.45
N GLY A 13 15.23 -12.93 4.26
CA GLY A 13 13.82 -13.24 4.03
C GLY A 13 12.92 -12.85 5.21
N ALA A 14 13.33 -13.16 6.44
CA ALA A 14 12.60 -12.76 7.65
C ALA A 14 12.49 -11.22 7.78
N PHE A 15 13.58 -10.50 7.50
CA PHE A 15 13.57 -9.04 7.48
C PHE A 15 12.60 -8.49 6.43
N SER A 16 12.62 -9.01 5.20
CA SER A 16 11.71 -8.58 4.14
C SER A 16 10.24 -8.80 4.49
N LEU A 17 9.90 -9.94 5.11
CA LEU A 17 8.55 -10.23 5.58
C LEU A 17 8.08 -9.24 6.65
N LEU A 18 8.94 -8.95 7.63
CA LEU A 18 8.65 -7.96 8.68
C LEU A 18 8.45 -6.56 8.08
N ALA A 19 9.32 -6.15 7.15
CA ALA A 19 9.22 -4.87 6.48
C ALA A 19 7.94 -4.76 5.63
N ALA A 20 7.59 -5.79 4.86
CA ALA A 20 6.37 -5.82 4.05
C ALA A 20 5.12 -5.76 4.94
N THR A 21 5.12 -6.49 6.07
CA THR A 21 4.00 -6.49 7.03
C THR A 21 3.85 -5.11 7.69
N ALA A 22 4.95 -4.51 8.13
CA ALA A 22 4.95 -3.17 8.70
C ALA A 22 4.44 -2.13 7.68
N LEU A 23 4.91 -2.20 6.44
CA LEU A 23 4.47 -1.30 5.36
C LEU A 23 2.97 -1.45 5.08
N ALA A 24 2.46 -2.67 4.99
CA ALA A 24 1.03 -2.94 4.83
C ALA A 24 0.21 -2.39 6.01
N GLY A 25 0.70 -2.53 7.24
CA GLY A 25 0.07 -1.97 8.43
C GLY A 25 -0.02 -0.43 8.38
N VAL A 26 1.05 0.24 7.97
CA VAL A 26 1.08 1.71 7.79
C VAL A 26 0.12 2.14 6.68
N ASP A 27 0.10 1.45 5.53
CA ASP A 27 -0.82 1.73 4.43
C ASP A 27 -2.29 1.68 4.88
N GLN A 28 -2.68 0.64 5.61
CA GLN A 28 -4.04 0.51 6.12
C GLN A 28 -4.39 1.57 7.17
N ALA A 29 -3.46 1.89 8.07
CA ALA A 29 -3.65 2.96 9.05
C ALA A 29 -3.88 4.32 8.39
N LEU A 30 -3.13 4.64 7.33
CA LEU A 30 -3.31 5.87 6.56
C LEU A 30 -4.65 5.90 5.81
N LYS A 31 -5.11 4.78 5.26
CA LYS A 31 -6.44 4.68 4.64
C LYS A 31 -7.56 4.94 5.64
N ILE A 32 -7.47 4.33 6.83
CA ILE A 32 -8.44 4.55 7.92
C ILE A 32 -8.45 6.03 8.32
N TRP A 33 -7.27 6.63 8.50
CA TRP A 33 -7.15 8.05 8.81
C TRP A 33 -7.74 8.93 7.69
N ALA A 34 -7.47 8.64 6.42
CA ALA A 34 -7.98 9.41 5.30
C ALA A 34 -9.52 9.36 5.23
N THR A 35 -10.12 8.19 5.48
CA THR A 35 -11.58 8.04 5.60
C THR A 35 -12.13 8.90 6.75
N ALA A 36 -11.47 8.92 7.91
CA ALA A 36 -11.94 9.68 9.06
C ALA A 36 -11.74 11.20 8.92
N ALA A 37 -10.60 11.64 8.38
CA ALA A 37 -10.17 13.03 8.40
C ALA A 37 -10.38 13.76 7.06
N LEU A 38 -10.17 13.08 5.92
CA LEU A 38 -10.23 13.70 4.60
C LEU A 38 -11.58 13.50 3.91
N GLN A 39 -12.24 12.36 4.08
CA GLN A 39 -13.54 12.11 3.44
C GLN A 39 -14.60 13.19 3.77
N PRO A 40 -14.74 13.69 5.01
CA PRO A 40 -15.75 14.71 5.33
C PRO A 40 -15.51 16.07 4.66
N VAL A 41 -14.24 16.40 4.37
CA VAL A 41 -13.83 17.71 3.82
C VAL A 41 -13.46 17.64 2.34
N GLY A 42 -13.29 16.44 1.78
CA GLY A 42 -12.90 16.17 0.39
C GLY A 42 -11.41 16.39 0.13
N SER A 43 -10.86 17.54 0.52
CA SER A 43 -9.46 17.92 0.28
C SER A 43 -8.88 18.78 1.39
N ALA A 44 -7.57 18.65 1.65
CA ALA A 44 -6.82 19.47 2.60
C ALA A 44 -5.41 19.78 2.07
N GLN A 45 -4.93 21.00 2.27
CA GLN A 45 -3.54 21.36 1.91
C GLN A 45 -2.57 20.78 2.94
N LEU A 46 -1.57 20.02 2.48
CA LEU A 46 -0.47 19.56 3.33
C LEU A 46 0.72 20.53 3.26
N LEU A 47 1.07 20.95 2.04
CA LEU A 47 2.08 21.97 1.80
C LEU A 47 1.49 23.01 0.83
N PRO A 48 1.10 24.20 1.31
CA PRO A 48 0.40 25.19 0.49
C PRO A 48 1.14 25.53 -0.81
N GLY A 49 0.42 25.50 -1.92
CA GLY A 49 0.97 25.77 -3.26
C GLY A 49 1.70 24.59 -3.93
N PHE A 50 1.91 23.47 -3.23
CA PHE A 50 2.65 22.32 -3.76
C PHE A 50 1.92 20.99 -3.59
N ILE A 51 1.35 20.72 -2.40
CA ILE A 51 0.80 19.41 -2.04
C ILE A 51 -0.59 19.56 -1.41
N GLU A 52 -1.56 18.91 -2.03
CA GLU A 52 -2.92 18.74 -1.53
C GLU A 52 -3.21 17.24 -1.33
N LEU A 53 -3.85 16.93 -0.21
CA LEU A 53 -4.39 15.60 0.07
C LEU A 53 -5.85 15.61 -0.33
N ARG A 54 -6.24 14.71 -1.24
CA ARG A 54 -7.62 14.55 -1.69
C ARG A 54 -8.10 13.15 -1.43
N TYR A 55 -9.28 13.05 -0.82
CA TYR A 55 -9.94 11.76 -0.64
C TYR A 55 -10.58 11.35 -1.97
N VAL A 56 -10.04 10.29 -2.58
CA VAL A 56 -10.53 9.72 -3.84
C VAL A 56 -10.64 8.21 -3.67
N LEU A 57 -11.81 7.67 -4.01
CA LEU A 57 -12.02 6.24 -4.13
C LEU A 57 -11.75 5.83 -5.58
N ASN A 58 -10.81 4.91 -5.76
CA ASN A 58 -10.50 4.33 -7.06
C ASN A 58 -10.96 2.87 -7.07
N ASP A 59 -12.02 2.58 -7.83
CA ASP A 59 -12.59 1.24 -7.98
C ASP A 59 -12.01 0.44 -9.18
N GLY A 60 -10.99 1.02 -9.84
CA GLY A 60 -10.19 0.39 -10.88
C GLY A 60 -8.69 0.37 -10.53
N MET A 61 -7.83 0.35 -11.54
CA MET A 61 -6.36 0.46 -11.42
C MET A 61 -5.88 1.90 -11.59
N ALA A 62 -4.59 2.10 -11.88
CA ALA A 62 -4.05 3.43 -12.23
C ALA A 62 -4.92 4.11 -13.29
N PHE A 63 -5.19 5.41 -13.09
CA PHE A 63 -6.06 6.21 -13.96
C PHE A 63 -7.49 5.66 -14.13
N SER A 64 -8.00 4.93 -13.13
CA SER A 64 -9.33 4.28 -13.14
C SER A 64 -9.53 3.29 -14.30
N MET A 65 -8.43 2.78 -14.89
CA MET A 65 -8.51 1.71 -15.88
C MET A 65 -9.22 0.50 -15.29
N LEU A 66 -10.13 -0.11 -16.06
CA LEU A 66 -10.92 -1.26 -15.63
C LEU A 66 -11.80 -0.98 -14.39
N SER A 67 -12.26 0.27 -14.21
CA SER A 67 -13.28 0.62 -13.20
C SER A 67 -14.50 -0.31 -13.29
N GLY A 68 -14.99 -0.75 -12.13
CA GLY A 68 -16.06 -1.74 -12.01
C GLY A 68 -15.66 -3.19 -12.29
N GLN A 69 -14.46 -3.49 -12.81
CA GLN A 69 -14.03 -4.85 -13.15
C GLN A 69 -13.28 -5.57 -12.02
N ARG A 70 -13.76 -5.44 -10.78
CA ARG A 70 -13.07 -5.94 -9.56
C ARG A 70 -12.62 -7.40 -9.66
N TRP A 71 -13.46 -8.28 -10.20
CA TRP A 71 -13.14 -9.72 -10.28
C TRP A 71 -12.02 -10.01 -11.28
N LEU A 72 -11.97 -9.29 -12.39
CA LEU A 72 -10.89 -9.41 -13.37
C LEU A 72 -9.56 -8.91 -12.77
N LEU A 73 -9.61 -7.82 -12.00
CA LEU A 73 -8.43 -7.30 -11.29
C LEU A 73 -7.91 -8.29 -10.24
N LEU A 74 -8.79 -8.83 -9.39
CA LEU A 74 -8.42 -9.83 -8.38
C LEU A 74 -7.82 -11.09 -9.03
N GLY A 75 -8.38 -11.56 -10.14
CA GLY A 75 -7.85 -12.70 -10.87
C GLY A 75 -6.50 -12.42 -11.54
N GLY A 76 -6.33 -11.22 -12.11
CA GLY A 76 -5.12 -10.82 -12.83
C GLY A 76 -3.93 -10.45 -11.92
N THR A 77 -4.18 -9.91 -10.73
CA THR A 77 -3.13 -9.49 -9.79
C THR A 77 -2.99 -10.40 -8.57
N GLY A 78 -3.88 -11.38 -8.40
CA GLY A 78 -3.91 -12.28 -7.24
C GLY A 78 -2.89 -13.44 -7.30
N LEU A 79 -2.06 -13.50 -8.34
CA LEU A 79 -0.97 -14.47 -8.53
C LEU A 79 0.39 -13.82 -8.28
#